data_AF-A0A1K1LZB9-F1
#
_entry.id   AF-A0A1K1LZB9-F1
#
_cell.length_a   1.000
_cell.length_b   1.000
_cell.length_c   1.000
_cell.angle_alpha   90.00
_cell.angle_beta   90.00
_cell.angle_gamma   90.00
#
_symmetry.space_group_name_H-M   'P 1'
#
loop_
_entity.id
_entity.type
_entity.pdbx_description
1 polymer ?
#
loop_
_entity_poly.entity_id
_entity_poly.type
_entity_poly.pdbx_seq_one_letter_code
_entity_poly.pdbx_strand_id
1 'polypeptide(L)'
;MISRVTAEFETPELAEYALRRVRESVDYVYSAKMMYNRIAERSARLGRGSTFTVIPTYCNTHTNFLTAVMESPASKDIIPEPARNRKTTACIVCGSAAVDNVISVLNAMGGLNIRFAQ
;
A
#
# COMPACT_ATOMS: atom_id res chain seq x y z
N MET A 1 8.82 -26.67 13.16
CA MET A 1 9.10 -25.22 13.23
C MET A 1 8.11 -24.49 12.34
N ILE A 2 7.58 -23.36 12.81
CA ILE A 2 6.65 -22.53 12.05
C ILE A 2 7.45 -21.36 11.49
N SER A 3 7.34 -21.10 10.20
CA SER A 3 8.06 -20.03 9.53
C SER A 3 7.09 -19.03 8.91
N ARG A 4 7.44 -17.74 8.98
CA ARG A 4 6.65 -16.65 8.41
C ARG A 4 7.37 -16.10 7.18
N VAL A 5 6.67 -16.12 6.05
CA VAL A 5 7.12 -15.52 4.79
C VAL A 5 6.26 -14.28 4.52
N THR A 6 6.91 -13.16 4.26
CA THR A 6 6.26 -11.90 3.88
C THR A 6 6.73 -11.46 2.51
N ALA A 7 5.81 -11.08 1.64
CA ALA A 7 6.11 -10.54 0.31
C ALA A 7 5.33 -9.25 0.06
N GLU A 8 5.94 -8.31 -0.66
CA GLU A 8 5.30 -7.07 -1.11
C GLU A 8 4.78 -7.22 -2.54
N PHE A 9 3.61 -6.67 -2.82
CA PHE A 9 3.00 -6.62 -4.15
C PHE A 9 2.61 -5.19 -4.50
N GLU A 10 2.69 -4.85 -5.78
CA GLU A 10 2.34 -3.52 -6.30
C GLU A 10 0.84 -3.26 -6.28
N THR A 11 0.04 -4.30 -6.52
CA THR A 11 -1.43 -4.23 -6.53
C THR A 11 -2.02 -5.27 -5.58
N PRO A 12 -3.19 -4.97 -4.97
CA PRO A 12 -3.87 -5.91 -4.07
C PRO A 12 -4.39 -7.15 -4.82
N GLU A 13 -4.77 -7.01 -6.09
CA GLU A 13 -5.27 -8.10 -6.94
C GLU A 13 -4.21 -9.19 -7.15
N LEU A 14 -2.96 -8.79 -7.41
CA LEU A 14 -1.84 -9.73 -7.55
C LEU A 14 -1.55 -10.46 -6.25
N ALA A 15 -1.63 -9.76 -5.11
CA ALA A 15 -1.51 -10.40 -3.82
C ALA A 15 -2.61 -11.44 -3.59
N GLU A 16 -3.85 -11.20 -4.05
CA GLU A 16 -4.99 -12.10 -3.81
C GLU A 16 -4.84 -13.36 -4.61
N TYR A 17 -4.47 -13.19 -5.87
CA TYR A 17 -4.17 -14.30 -6.74
C TYR A 17 -2.99 -15.13 -6.21
N ALA A 18 -1.91 -14.48 -5.75
CA ALA A 18 -0.77 -15.17 -5.16
C ALA A 18 -1.16 -15.96 -3.91
N LEU A 19 -1.99 -15.39 -3.02
CA LEU A 19 -2.46 -16.10 -1.83
C LEU A 19 -3.36 -17.30 -2.17
N ARG A 20 -4.23 -17.17 -3.17
CA ARG A 20 -5.04 -18.31 -3.66
C ARG A 20 -4.15 -19.41 -4.22
N ARG A 21 -3.18 -19.03 -5.06
CA ARG A 21 -2.23 -19.97 -5.65
C ARG A 21 -1.44 -20.72 -4.59
N VAL A 22 -0.92 -20.02 -3.58
CA VAL A 22 -0.18 -20.64 -2.46
C VAL A 22 -1.04 -21.62 -1.66
N ARG A 23 -2.33 -21.31 -1.46
CA ARG A 23 -3.26 -22.24 -0.78
C ARG A 23 -3.55 -23.49 -1.60
N GLU A 24 -3.55 -23.38 -2.93
CA GLU A 24 -3.80 -24.51 -3.83
C GLU A 24 -2.54 -25.35 -4.09
N SER A 25 -1.36 -24.74 -4.07
CA SER A 25 -0.12 -25.38 -4.52
C SER A 25 0.76 -25.91 -3.38
N VAL A 26 0.54 -25.47 -2.13
CA VAL A 26 1.41 -25.82 -1.00
C VAL A 26 0.61 -26.41 0.14
N ASP A 27 0.80 -27.71 0.38
CA ASP A 27 0.39 -28.35 1.62
C ASP A 27 1.22 -27.81 2.80
N TYR A 28 0.64 -27.70 4.00
CA TYR A 28 1.26 -27.11 5.22
C TYR A 28 1.28 -25.57 5.32
N VAL A 29 0.32 -24.88 4.71
CA VAL A 29 0.03 -23.47 4.98
C VAL A 29 -0.97 -23.35 6.14
N TYR A 30 -0.57 -22.72 7.24
CA TYR A 30 -1.42 -22.51 8.42
C TYR A 30 -2.29 -21.25 8.30
N SER A 31 -1.71 -20.17 7.78
CA SER A 31 -2.43 -18.91 7.62
C SER A 31 -1.86 -18.08 6.49
N ALA A 32 -2.76 -17.50 5.68
CA ALA A 32 -2.43 -16.59 4.61
C ALA A 32 -3.30 -15.35 4.79
N LYS A 33 -2.68 -14.22 5.15
CA LYS A 33 -3.36 -12.95 5.40
C LYS A 33 -2.71 -11.83 4.59
N MET A 34 -3.53 -10.87 4.18
CA MET A 34 -3.08 -9.62 3.61
C MET A 34 -2.99 -8.54 4.66
N MET A 35 -1.96 -7.72 4.54
CA MET A 35 -1.80 -6.49 5.29
C MET A 35 -1.80 -5.33 4.31
N TYR A 36 -2.86 -4.52 4.38
CA TYR A 36 -2.93 -3.27 3.65
C TYR A 36 -2.15 -2.18 4.37
N ASN A 37 -1.50 -1.32 3.60
CA ASN A 37 -0.86 -0.13 4.14
C ASN A 37 -1.92 0.86 4.65
N ARG A 38 -2.09 0.95 5.98
CA ARG A 38 -3.07 1.83 6.63
C ARG A 38 -2.91 3.30 6.25
N ILE A 39 -1.70 3.74 5.90
CA ILE A 39 -1.40 5.12 5.51
C ILE A 39 -1.98 5.42 4.11
N ALA A 40 -1.88 4.47 3.19
CA ALA A 40 -2.45 4.57 1.84
C ALA A 40 -3.99 4.52 1.85
N GLU A 41 -4.59 3.79 2.79
CA GLU A 41 -6.05 3.77 2.94
C GLU A 41 -6.59 5.11 3.45
N ARG A 42 -5.85 5.76 4.37
CA ARG A 42 -6.20 7.09 4.89
C ARG A 42 -6.09 8.17 3.81
N SER A 43 -5.07 8.11 2.96
CA SER A 43 -4.92 9.05 1.84
C SER A 43 -5.97 8.86 0.74
N ALA A 44 -6.41 7.63 0.48
CA ALA A 44 -7.52 7.36 -0.44
C ALA A 44 -8.85 7.98 0.02
N ARG A 45 -9.10 8.04 1.35
CA ARG A 45 -10.26 8.75 1.91
C ARG A 45 -10.15 10.27 1.78
N LEU A 46 -8.92 10.81 1.87
CA LEU A 46 -8.64 12.25 1.70
C LEU A 46 -8.68 12.71 0.24
N GLY A 47 -8.48 11.81 -0.74
CA GLY A 47 -8.58 12.11 -2.18
C GLY A 47 -9.99 12.43 -2.69
N ARG A 48 -11.03 12.32 -1.82
CA ARG A 48 -12.39 12.82 -2.12
C ARG A 48 -12.65 14.22 -1.57
N GLY A 49 -11.67 14.83 -0.90
CA GLY A 49 -11.77 16.18 -0.35
C GLY A 49 -11.44 17.24 -1.39
N SER A 50 -11.89 18.47 -1.15
CA SER A 50 -11.38 19.65 -1.81
C SER A 50 -10.18 20.21 -1.03
N THR A 51 -9.13 20.58 -1.75
CA THR A 51 -7.98 21.28 -1.19
C THR A 51 -8.16 22.78 -1.40
N PHE A 52 -8.08 23.54 -0.32
CA PHE A 52 -8.13 25.00 -0.34
C PHE A 52 -6.70 25.54 -0.28
N THR A 53 -6.27 26.22 -1.35
CA THR A 53 -4.99 26.92 -1.36
C THR A 53 -5.25 28.40 -1.14
N VAL A 54 -4.68 28.95 -0.06
CA VAL A 54 -4.73 30.39 0.21
C VAL A 54 -3.64 31.05 -0.61
N ILE A 55 -4.03 31.90 -1.56
CA ILE A 55 -3.11 32.71 -2.34
C ILE A 55 -2.96 34.04 -1.61
N PRO A 56 -1.78 34.33 -1.02
CA PRO A 56 -1.56 35.63 -0.38
C PRO A 56 -1.40 36.69 -1.48
N THR A 57 -2.48 37.42 -1.76
CA THR A 57 -2.40 38.62 -2.60
C THR A 57 -2.00 39.81 -1.74
N TYR A 58 -0.75 40.24 -1.86
CA TYR A 58 -0.31 41.50 -1.26
C TYR A 58 -0.92 42.67 -2.02
N CYS A 59 -1.79 43.44 -1.38
CA CYS A 59 -2.32 44.69 -1.92
C CYS A 59 -1.99 45.81 -0.93
N ASN A 60 -1.11 46.72 -1.31
CA ASN A 60 -0.82 47.93 -0.56
C ASN A 60 -1.67 49.06 -1.19
N THR A 61 -2.39 49.87 -0.44
CA THR A 61 -1.70 50.93 0.29
C THR A 61 -2.13 51.20 1.73
N HIS A 62 -3.31 50.87 2.25
CA HIS A 62 -3.71 51.24 3.64
C HIS A 62 -4.52 50.11 4.33
N THR A 63 -3.90 48.96 4.62
CA THR A 63 -4.44 47.86 5.48
C THR A 63 -5.66 47.05 4.97
N ASN A 64 -5.70 46.63 3.71
CA ASN A 64 -6.67 45.61 3.27
C ASN A 64 -5.94 44.42 2.62
N PHE A 65 -5.85 43.30 3.34
CA PHE A 65 -5.39 42.03 2.78
C PHE A 65 -6.59 41.30 2.18
N LEU A 66 -6.66 41.19 0.84
CA LEU A 66 -7.53 40.19 0.23
C LEU A 66 -6.81 38.84 0.30
N THR A 67 -7.48 37.81 0.82
CA THR A 67 -7.06 36.42 0.70
C THR A 67 -7.95 35.75 -0.35
N ALA A 68 -7.38 35.40 -1.50
CA ALA A 68 -8.08 34.58 -2.47
C ALA A 68 -7.93 33.11 -2.06
N VAL A 69 -9.06 32.39 -2.00
CA VAL A 69 -9.08 30.95 -1.74
C VAL A 69 -9.36 30.24 -3.05
N MET A 70 -8.41 29.44 -3.52
CA MET A 70 -8.60 28.57 -4.68
C MET A 70 -9.00 27.18 -4.21
N GLU A 71 -10.19 26.74 -4.61
CA GLU A 71 -10.62 25.36 -4.42
C GLU A 71 -10.13 24.51 -5.59
N SER A 72 -9.42 23.43 -5.29
CA SER A 72 -9.00 22.45 -6.29
C SER A 72 -9.40 21.05 -5.84
N PRO A 73 -9.87 20.19 -6.76
CA PRO A 73 -10.11 18.79 -6.42
C PRO A 73 -8.78 18.14 -6.02
N ALA A 74 -8.79 17.36 -4.94
CA ALA A 74 -7.60 16.63 -4.49
C ALA A 74 -7.18 15.58 -5.54
N SER A 75 -6.37 16.00 -6.52
CA SER A 75 -5.79 15.09 -7.51
C SER A 75 -4.79 14.14 -6.83
N LYS A 76 -4.70 12.91 -7.33
CA LYS A 76 -3.77 11.88 -6.84
C LYS A 76 -2.30 12.33 -6.89
N ASP A 77 -1.97 13.29 -7.74
CA ASP A 77 -0.62 13.85 -7.89
C ASP A 77 -0.20 14.80 -6.76
N ILE A 78 -1.16 15.27 -5.95
CA ILE A 78 -0.90 16.16 -4.80
C ILE A 78 -0.52 15.34 -3.55
N ILE A 79 -0.75 14.03 -3.55
CA ILE A 79 -0.45 13.16 -2.40
C ILE A 79 1.07 12.87 -2.37
N PRO A 80 1.82 13.36 -1.37
CA PRO A 80 3.26 13.11 -1.28
C PRO A 80 3.55 11.63 -1.02
N GLU A 81 4.69 11.13 -1.52
CA GLU A 81 5.22 9.83 -1.10
C GLU A 81 5.61 9.91 0.39
N PRO A 82 5.23 8.94 1.24
CA PRO A 82 4.89 7.54 0.98
C PRO A 82 3.39 7.22 0.88
N ALA A 83 2.48 8.20 1.02
CA ALA A 83 1.04 7.98 1.05
C ALA A 83 0.43 7.60 -0.32
N ARG A 84 1.19 7.83 -1.40
CA ARG A 84 0.92 7.36 -2.76
C ARG A 84 1.22 5.86 -2.94
N ASN A 85 2.11 5.29 -2.12
CA ASN A 85 2.62 3.94 -2.30
C ASN A 85 1.59 2.89 -1.86
N ARG A 86 0.95 2.22 -2.83
CA ARG A 86 -0.11 1.21 -2.63
C ARG A 86 0.42 -0.20 -2.42
N LYS A 87 1.67 -0.33 -1.96
CA LYS A 87 2.24 -1.63 -1.60
C LYS A 87 1.32 -2.39 -0.66
N THR A 88 0.97 -3.59 -1.08
CA THR A 88 0.20 -4.56 -0.29
C THR A 88 1.15 -5.64 0.17
N THR A 89 1.13 -5.98 1.46
CA THR A 89 2.02 -7.02 2.00
C THR A 89 1.22 -8.29 2.22
N ALA A 90 1.63 -9.39 1.60
CA ALA A 90 1.10 -10.72 1.87
C ALA A 90 1.94 -11.38 2.97
N CYS A 91 1.27 -11.92 3.98
CA CYS A 91 1.88 -12.64 5.09
C CYS A 91 1.39 -14.09 5.07
N ILE A 92 2.32 -15.02 4.89
CA ILE A 92 2.04 -16.46 4.85
C ILE A 92 2.80 -17.12 6.00
N VAL A 93 2.08 -17.90 6.79
CA VAL A 93 2.62 -18.73 7.87
C VAL A 93 2.59 -20.18 7.38
N CYS A 94 3.76 -20.78 7.24
CA CYS A 94 3.95 -22.11 6.66
C CYS A 94 4.85 -22.96 7.56
N GLY A 95 4.80 -24.28 7.39
CA GLY A 95 5.79 -25.18 7.99
C GLY A 95 7.18 -24.96 7.38
N SER A 96 8.24 -25.19 8.15
CA SER A 96 9.63 -24.99 7.69
C SER A 96 10.01 -25.74 6.41
N ALA A 97 9.37 -26.89 6.13
CA ALA A 97 9.58 -27.66 4.90
C ALA A 97 8.91 -27.05 3.65
N ALA A 98 7.96 -26.12 3.83
CA ALA A 98 7.19 -25.51 2.76
C ALA A 98 7.70 -24.12 2.36
N VAL A 99 8.71 -23.59 3.06
CA VAL A 99 9.22 -22.21 2.87
C VAL A 99 9.72 -21.98 1.45
N ASP A 100 10.56 -22.87 0.92
CA ASP A 100 11.15 -22.71 -0.42
C ASP A 100 10.09 -22.77 -1.53
N ASN A 101 9.07 -23.62 -1.35
CA ASN A 101 7.94 -23.71 -2.27
C ASN A 101 7.06 -22.45 -2.22
N VAL A 102 6.85 -21.87 -1.03
CA VAL A 102 6.13 -20.61 -0.90
C VAL A 102 6.91 -19.46 -1.54
N ILE A 103 8.23 -19.40 -1.34
CA ILE A 103 9.10 -18.37 -1.94
C ILE A 103 9.09 -18.47 -3.47
N SER A 104 9.16 -19.68 -4.04
CA SER A 104 9.13 -19.87 -5.49
C SER A 104 7.80 -19.45 -6.11
N VAL A 105 6.67 -19.77 -5.47
CA VAL A 105 5.35 -19.33 -5.93
C VAL A 105 5.20 -17.81 -5.81
N LEU A 106 5.67 -17.20 -4.72
CA LEU A 106 5.63 -15.75 -4.55
C LEU A 106 6.48 -15.03 -5.60
N ASN A 107 7.67 -15.54 -5.91
CA ASN A 107 8.52 -14.99 -6.97
C ASN A 107 7.86 -15.13 -8.35
N ALA A 108 7.27 -16.28 -8.67
CA ALA A 108 6.57 -16.50 -9.94
C ALA A 108 5.35 -15.57 -10.10
N MET A 109 4.73 -15.16 -9.00
CA MET A 109 3.60 -14.25 -8.97
C MET A 109 3.98 -12.76 -8.91
N GLY A 110 5.27 -12.43 -9.00
CA GLY A 110 5.76 -11.04 -8.99
C GLY A 110 5.88 -10.43 -7.60
N GLY A 111 6.05 -11.26 -6.56
CA GLY A 111 6.33 -10.81 -5.20
C GLY A 111 7.71 -10.14 -5.12
N LEU A 112 7.75 -8.96 -4.51
CA LEU A 112 8.95 -8.16 -4.29
C LEU A 112 9.32 -8.19 -2.79
N ASN A 113 10.61 -7.99 -2.48
CA ASN A 113 11.12 -7.90 -1.10
C ASN A 113 10.66 -9.05 -0.19
N ILE A 114 10.84 -10.29 -0.65
CA ILE A 114 10.45 -11.48 0.11
C ILE A 114 11.37 -11.63 1.32
N ARG A 115 10.78 -11.64 2.52
CA ARG A 115 11.49 -11.87 3.78
C ARG A 115 10.95 -13.12 4.45
N PHE A 116 11.84 -13.93 4.98
CA PHE A 116 11.50 -15.09 5.78
C PHE A 116 11.99 -14.88 7.22
N ALA A 117 11.18 -15.27 8.20
CA ALA A 117 11.54 -15.35 9.61
C ALA A 117 11.21 -16.77 10.08
N GLN A 118 12.20 -17.43 10.68
CA GLN A 118 12.11 -18.82 11.15
C GLN A 118 11.93 -18.90 12.67
#